data_AF-A0A845WYL6-F1
#
_entry.id   AF-A0A845WYL6-F1
#
_cell.length_a   1.000
_cell.length_b   1.000
_cell.length_c   1.000
_cell.angle_alpha   90.00
_cell.angle_beta   90.00
_cell.angle_gamma   90.00
#
_symmetry.space_group_name_H-M   'P 1'
#
loop_
_entity.id
_entity.type
_entity.pdbx_description
1 polymer ?
#
loop_
_entity_poly.entity_id
_entity_poly.type
_entity_poly.pdbx_seq_one_letter_code
_entity_poly.pdbx_strand_id
1 'polypeptide(L)' 'MEIVLLLAALLIAWGVFTWLVKVVKASVQTALGIAVVLVIIQVGFGIGPQQLWQQITNLPQTVFNMLQGS' A
#
# COMPACT_ATOMS: atom_id res chain seq x y z
N MET A 1 -11.42 -42.29 -6.61
CA MET A 1 -11.40 -40.97 -7.27
C MET A 1 -11.55 -39.83 -6.27
N GLU A 2 -12.40 -39.95 -5.23
CA GLU A 2 -12.66 -38.88 -4.25
C GLU A 2 -11.44 -38.49 -3.40
N ILE A 3 -10.65 -39.46 -2.93
CA ILE A 3 -9.45 -39.19 -2.10
C ILE A 3 -8.40 -38.38 -2.87
N VAL A 4 -8.21 -38.67 -4.17
CA VAL A 4 -7.27 -37.93 -5.01
C VAL A 4 -7.71 -36.47 -5.15
N LEU A 5 -9.01 -36.22 -5.30
CA LEU A 5 -9.55 -34.86 -5.37
C LEU A 5 -9.42 -34.11 -4.05
N LEU A 6 -9.66 -34.78 -2.91
CA LEU A 6 -9.45 -34.20 -1.58
C LEU A 6 -7.98 -33.82 -1.35
N LEU A 7 -7.04 -34.69 -1.72
CA LEU A 7 -5.60 -34.41 -1.59
C LEU A 7 -5.16 -33.26 -2.50
N ALA A 8 -5.66 -33.22 -3.74
CA ALA A 8 -5.39 -32.12 -4.67
C ALA A 8 -5.93 -30.78 -4.13
N ALA A 9 -7.16 -30.77 -3.62
CA ALA A 9 -7.77 -29.58 -3.01
C ALA A 9 -6.99 -29.12 -1.78
N LEU A 10 -6.53 -30.04 -0.93
CA LEU A 10 -5.72 -29.72 0.25
C LEU A 10 -4.38 -29.09 -0.13
N LEU A 11 -3.69 -29.61 -1.15
CA LEU A 11 -2.43 -29.05 -1.64
C LEU A 11 -2.61 -27.64 -2.22
N ILE A 12 -3.67 -27.42 -3.01
CA ILE A 12 -3.98 -26.10 -3.57
C ILE A 12 -4.32 -25.13 -2.44
N ALA A 13 -5.18 -25.52 -1.50
CA ALA A 13 -5.54 -24.69 -0.36
C ALA A 13 -4.33 -24.32 0.48
N TRP A 14 -3.42 -25.26 0.73
CA TRP A 14 -2.16 -25.00 1.41
C TRP A 14 -1.25 -24.04 0.63
N GLY A 15 -1.14 -24.21 -0.69
CA GLY A 15 -0.41 -23.30 -1.57
C GLY A 15 -0.96 -21.86 -1.50
N VAL A 16 -2.28 -21.70 -1.61
CA VAL A 16 -2.94 -20.38 -1.49
C VAL A 16 -2.76 -19.81 -0.09
N PHE A 17 -2.92 -20.61 0.96
CA PHE A 17 -2.74 -20.17 2.35
C PHE A 17 -1.33 -19.63 2.59
N THR A 18 -0.29 -20.36 2.16
CA THR A 18 1.09 -19.90 2.30
C THR A 18 1.38 -18.66 1.46
N TRP A 19 0.78 -18.53 0.28
CA TRP A 19 0.87 -17.32 -0.52
C TRP A 19 0.21 -16.12 0.16
N LEU A 20 -0.99 -16.29 0.72
CA LEU A 20 -1.69 -15.24 1.46
C LEU A 20 -0.87 -14.75 2.66
N VAL A 21 -0.26 -15.65 3.42
CA VAL A 21 0.61 -15.26 4.55
C VAL A 21 1.80 -14.41 4.07
N LYS A 22 2.39 -14.75 2.92
CA LYS A 22 3.47 -13.94 2.31
C LYS A 22 2.97 -12.56 1.88
N VAL A 23 1.79 -12.50 1.26
CA VAL A 23 1.18 -11.24 0.82
C VAL A 23 0.86 -10.35 2.02
N VAL A 24 0.25 -10.88 3.06
CA VAL A 24 -0.03 -10.13 4.30
C VAL A 24 1.26 -9.61 4.91
N LYS A 25 2.31 -10.43 5.00
CA LYS A 25 3.62 -9.99 5.49
C LYS A 25 4.19 -8.86 4.64
N ALA A 26 4.12 -8.97 3.32
CA ALA A 26 4.56 -7.92 2.40
C ALA A 26 3.75 -6.63 2.61
N SER A 27 2.42 -6.72 2.68
CA SER A 27 1.53 -5.58 2.94
C SER A 27 1.83 -4.90 4.27
N VAL A 28 2.08 -5.66 5.33
CA VAL A 28 2.46 -5.11 6.65
C VAL A 28 3.82 -4.42 6.57
N GLN A 29 4.81 -5.01 5.89
CA GLN A 29 6.12 -4.37 5.70
C GLN A 29 6.00 -3.08 4.89
N THR A 30 5.19 -3.05 3.83
CA THR A 30 4.92 -1.84 3.04
C THR A 30 4.21 -0.78 3.87
N ALA A 31 3.18 -1.14 4.62
CA ALA A 31 2.45 -0.21 5.49
C ALA A 31 3.37 0.38 6.58
N LEU A 32 4.22 -0.44 7.19
CA LEU A 32 5.23 0.02 8.14
C LEU A 32 6.26 0.95 7.48
N GLY A 33 6.75 0.62 6.29
CA GLY A 33 7.66 1.48 5.53
C GLY A 33 7.04 2.85 5.24
N ILE A 34 5.79 2.87 4.78
CA ILE A 34 5.03 4.10 4.59
C ILE A 34 4.88 4.87 5.91
N ALA A 35 4.50 4.19 6.99
CA ALA A 35 4.36 4.82 8.30
C ALA A 35 5.67 5.46 8.78
N VAL A 36 6.81 4.79 8.60
CA VAL A 36 8.14 5.35 8.92
C VAL A 36 8.43 6.60 8.10
N VAL A 37 8.19 6.57 6.77
CA VAL A 37 8.37 7.74 5.91
C VAL A 37 7.49 8.90 6.37
N LEU A 38 6.22 8.63 6.67
CA LEU A 38 5.29 9.64 7.17
C LEU A 38 5.73 10.23 8.51
N VAL A 39 6.24 9.41 9.44
CA VAL A 39 6.79 9.88 10.72
C VAL A 39 8.03 10.76 10.51
N ILE A 40 8.93 10.38 9.60
CA ILE A 40 10.10 11.21 9.27
C ILE A 40 9.65 12.56 8.73
N ILE A 41 8.67 12.60 7.82
CA ILE A 41 8.13 13.85 7.29
C ILE A 41 7.45 14.66 8.40
N GLN A 42 6.65 14.02 9.25
CA GLN A 42 5.94 14.69 10.34
C GLN A 42 6.91 15.30 11.37
N VAL A 43 7.96 14.59 11.73
CA VAL A 43 8.96 15.08 12.69
C VAL A 43 9.89 16.11 12.06
N GLY A 44 10.31 15.91 10.80
CA GLY A 44 11.22 16.81 10.10
C GLY A 44 10.58 18.10 9.59
N PHE A 45 9.35 18.02 9.09
CA PHE A 45 8.64 19.15 8.46
C PHE A 45 7.43 19.64 9.27
N GLY A 46 6.97 18.91 10.30
CA GLY A 46 5.79 19.27 11.07
C GLY A 46 4.45 19.03 10.36
N ILE A 47 4.47 18.40 9.19
CA ILE A 47 3.30 18.24 8.30
C ILE A 47 2.67 16.86 8.52
N GLY A 48 1.35 16.84 8.74
CA GLY A 48 0.59 15.60 8.92
C GLY A 48 0.31 14.87 7.60
N PRO A 49 0.07 13.54 7.64
CA PRO A 49 -0.23 12.74 6.45
C PRO A 49 -1.48 13.22 5.71
N GLN A 50 -2.50 13.75 6.40
CA GLN A 50 -3.68 14.33 5.76
C GLN A 50 -3.33 15.57 4.92
N GLN A 51 -2.39 16.39 5.38
CA GLN A 51 -1.96 17.59 4.68
C GLN A 51 -1.14 17.26 3.43
N LEU A 52 -0.28 16.23 3.50
CA LEU A 52 0.40 15.69 2.31
C LEU A 52 -0.61 15.24 1.27
N TRP A 53 -1.69 14.58 1.70
CA TRP A 53 -2.68 14.08 0.77
C TRP A 53 -3.46 15.20 0.09
N GLN A 54 -3.85 16.22 0.85
CA GLN A 54 -4.44 17.45 0.31
C GLN A 54 -3.50 18.17 -0.66
N GLN A 55 -2.20 18.26 -0.35
CA GLN A 55 -1.23 18.88 -1.25
C GLN A 55 -1.12 18.10 -2.56
N ILE A 56 -1.04 16.76 -2.51
CA ILE A 56 -0.95 15.94 -3.73
C ILE A 56 -2.21 16.06 -4.58
N THR A 57 -3.40 16.12 -3.99
CA THR A 57 -4.64 16.33 -4.76
C THR A 57 -4.76 17.73 -5.35
N ASN A 58 -4.15 18.73 -4.71
CA ASN A 58 -4.19 20.13 -5.16
C ASN A 58 -3.04 20.46 -6.14
N LEU A 59 -1.95 19.68 -6.14
CA LEU A 59 -0.81 19.87 -7.03
C LEU A 59 -1.19 19.97 -8.52
N PRO A 60 -2.04 19.08 -9.09
CA PRO A 60 -2.47 19.18 -10.48
C PRO A 60 -3.14 20.52 -10.79
N GLN A 61 -4.01 21.00 -9.89
CA GLN A 61 -4.68 22.28 -10.06
C GLN A 61 -3.69 23.45 -9.98
N THR A 62 -2.74 23.40 -9.03
CA THR A 62 -1.69 24.42 -8.91
C THR A 62 -0.81 24.47 -10.15
N VAL A 63 -0.39 23.31 -10.67
CA VAL A 63 0.41 23.22 -11.90
C VAL A 63 -0.38 23.71 -13.11
N PHE A 64 -1.66 23.33 -13.22
CA PHE A 64 -2.51 23.77 -14.33
C PHE A 64 -2.76 25.29 -14.30
N ASN A 65 -3.01 25.87 -13.13
CA ASN A 65 -3.16 27.31 -12.97
C ASN A 65 -1.86 28.07 -13.29
N MET A 66 -0.68 27.49 -12.97
CA MET A 66 0.62 28.07 -13.34
C MET A 66 0.88 28.00 -14.84
N LEU A 67 0.44 26.94 -15.52
CA LEU A 67 0.59 26.76 -16.97
C LEU A 67 -0.45 27.56 -17.79
N GLN A 68 -1.61 27.86 -17.23
CA GLN A 68 -2.64 28.72 -17.86
C GLN A 68 -2.48 30.21 -17.53
N GLY A 69 -1.65 30.54 -16.54
CA GLY A 69 -1.43 31.89 -16.04
C GLY A 69 -0.31 32.69 -16.71
N SER A 70 0.11 32.33 -17.93
CA SER A 70 1.14 33.01 -18.72
C SER A 70 0.69 33.26 -20.15
#